data_AF-A0A929IX44-F1
#
_entry.id   AF-A0A929IX44-F1
#
_cell.length_a   1.000
_cell.length_b   1.000
_cell.length_c   1.000
_cell.angle_alpha   90.00
_cell.angle_beta   90.00
_cell.angle_gamma   90.00
#
_symmetry.space_group_name_H-M   'P 1'
#
loop_
_entity.id
_entity.type
_entity.pdbx_description
1 polymer ?
#
loop_
_entity_poly.entity_id
_entity_poly.type
_entity_poly.pdbx_seq_one_letter_code
_entity_poly.pdbx_strand_id
1 'polypeptide(L)'
;IIFHKIYFSVSKDVQERRFNERETNQLKKWKLSEIDVQMQEKWDEFTEMKYQMLKQTHSHTSPWVIIRSNEKHRAHVNAVKSILNKVDYEGRNMTLDYTVDSDIYYSGAHEIELMENQLREMGKFIV
;
A
#
# COMPACT_ATOMS: atom_id res chain seq x y z
N ILE A 1 22.49 -4.27 -7.47
CA ILE A 1 21.59 -3.39 -6.70
C ILE A 1 20.21 -4.02 -6.72
N ILE A 2 19.58 -4.21 -5.56
CA ILE A 2 18.20 -4.72 -5.45
C ILE A 2 17.29 -3.51 -5.24
N PHE A 3 16.30 -3.33 -6.11
CA PHE A 3 15.30 -2.27 -5.98
C PHE A 3 13.93 -2.88 -5.73
N HIS A 4 13.31 -2.50 -4.61
CA HIS A 4 12.07 -3.09 -4.13
C HIS A 4 11.07 -1.98 -3.77
N LYS A 5 10.02 -1.83 -4.58
CA LYS A 5 9.01 -0.78 -4.42
C LYS A 5 7.78 -1.31 -3.73
N ILE A 6 7.35 -0.65 -2.67
CA ILE A 6 6.19 -1.03 -1.87
C ILE A 6 5.22 0.16 -1.81
N TYR A 7 3.94 -0.12 -2.08
CA TYR A 7 2.85 0.82 -1.89
C TYR A 7 1.92 0.30 -0.79
N PHE A 8 1.74 1.08 0.28
CA PHE A 8 0.79 0.76 1.34
C PHE A 8 -0.60 1.28 0.95
N SER A 9 -1.48 0.37 0.57
CA SER A 9 -2.86 0.70 0.23
C SER A 9 -3.69 0.76 1.50
N VAL A 10 -4.42 1.84 1.72
CA VAL A 10 -5.34 2.02 2.84
C VAL A 10 -6.70 2.40 2.27
N SER A 11 -7.78 1.85 2.83
CA SER A 11 -9.12 2.23 2.40
C SER A 11 -9.49 3.62 2.91
N LYS A 12 -10.37 4.31 2.18
CA LYS A 12 -10.80 5.68 2.48
C LYS A 12 -11.32 5.87 3.91
N ASP A 13 -12.12 4.92 4.38
CA ASP A 13 -12.70 4.90 5.73
C ASP A 13 -11.63 4.75 6.82
N VAL A 14 -10.63 3.90 6.58
CA VAL A 14 -9.54 3.69 7.53
C VAL A 14 -8.62 4.92 7.54
N GLN A 15 -8.39 5.56 6.40
CA GLN A 15 -7.63 6.80 6.33
C GLN A 15 -8.32 7.94 7.09
N GLU A 16 -9.62 8.13 6.87
CA GLU A 16 -10.43 9.13 7.58
C GLU A 16 -10.42 8.91 9.10
N ARG A 17 -10.67 7.68 9.55
CA ARG A 17 -10.60 7.33 10.97
C ARG A 17 -9.23 7.64 11.57
N ARG A 18 -8.14 7.29 10.87
CA ARG A 18 -6.76 7.58 11.32
C ARG A 18 -6.48 9.07 11.38
N PHE A 19 -7.08 9.85 10.49
CA PHE A 19 -6.97 11.30 10.49
C PHE A 19 -7.64 11.89 11.75
N ASN A 20 -8.89 11.52 12.01
CA ASN A 20 -9.65 11.96 13.19
C ASN A 20 -8.96 11.56 14.52
N GLU A 21 -8.37 10.36 14.57
CA GLU A 21 -7.57 9.92 15.71
C GLU A 21 -6.31 10.77 15.93
N ARG A 22 -5.69 11.29 14.87
CA ARG A 22 -4.48 12.14 15.01
C ARG A 22 -4.84 13.53 15.50
N GLU A 23 -6.01 14.04 15.14
CA GLU A 23 -6.45 15.38 15.56
C GLU A 23 -6.70 15.44 17.08
N THR A 24 -7.31 14.38 17.61
CA THR A 24 -7.67 14.26 19.03
C THR A 24 -6.53 13.78 19.92
N ASN A 25 -5.51 13.10 19.37
CA ASN A 25 -4.42 12.52 20.14
C ASN A 25 -3.17 13.43 20.18
N GLN A 26 -2.88 13.96 21.37
CA GLN A 26 -1.73 14.87 21.60
C GLN A 26 -0.37 14.29 21.18
N LEU A 27 -0.16 12.98 21.31
CA LEU A 27 1.10 12.32 20.95
C LEU A 27 1.25 12.10 19.44
N LYS A 28 0.16 12.19 18.67
CA LYS A 28 0.13 11.93 17.22
C LYS A 28 -0.14 13.21 16.40
N LYS A 29 -0.55 14.29 17.03
CA LYS A 29 -0.97 15.55 16.38
C LYS A 29 0.07 16.14 15.43
N TRP A 30 1.36 16.01 15.77
CA TRP A 30 2.46 16.47 14.92
C TRP A 30 2.55 15.75 13.56
N LYS A 31 1.86 14.61 13.38
CA LYS A 31 1.79 13.85 12.12
C LYS A 31 0.68 14.33 11.18
N LEU A 32 0.02 15.43 11.51
CA LEU A 32 -0.98 16.06 10.65
C LEU A 32 -0.32 17.16 9.83
N SER A 33 -0.44 17.06 8.51
CA SER A 33 -0.11 18.11 7.57
C SER A 33 -1.38 18.66 6.92
N GLU A 34 -1.37 19.92 6.51
CA GLU A 34 -2.42 20.52 5.68
C GLU A 34 -2.63 19.73 4.37
N ILE A 35 -1.54 19.13 3.86
CA ILE A 35 -1.57 18.26 2.69
C ILE A 35 -2.42 17.00 2.96
N ASP A 36 -2.38 16.44 4.17
CA ASP A 36 -3.14 15.22 4.49
C ASP A 36 -4.65 15.48 4.42
N VAL A 37 -5.10 16.69 4.80
CA VAL A 37 -6.51 17.12 4.68
C VAL A 37 -6.91 17.19 3.21
N GLN A 38 -6.11 17.87 2.40
CA GLN A 38 -6.35 18.03 0.96
C GLN A 38 -6.35 16.68 0.24
N MET A 39 -5.49 15.74 0.66
CA MET A 39 -5.47 14.37 0.11
C MET A 39 -6.78 13.63 0.36
N GLN A 40 -7.42 13.84 1.52
CA GLN A 40 -8.71 13.22 1.82
C GLN A 40 -9.84 13.80 0.96
N GLU A 41 -9.85 15.12 0.77
CA GLU A 41 -10.81 15.81 -0.10
C GLU A 41 -10.65 15.38 -1.58
N LYS A 42 -9.40 15.20 -2.02
CA LYS A 42 -9.03 14.82 -3.38
C LYS A 42 -8.80 13.32 -3.57
N TRP A 43 -9.50 12.49 -2.79
CA TRP A 43 -9.32 11.03 -2.80
C TRP A 43 -9.30 10.44 -4.22
N ASP A 44 -10.26 10.84 -5.04
CA ASP A 44 -10.44 10.28 -6.38
C ASP A 44 -9.29 10.69 -7.32
N GLU A 45 -8.82 11.94 -7.23
CA GLU A 45 -7.66 12.43 -7.99
C GLU A 45 -6.39 11.66 -7.60
N PHE A 46 -6.14 11.48 -6.29
CA PHE A 46 -4.98 10.72 -5.82
C PHE A 46 -5.06 9.24 -6.20
N THR A 47 -6.26 8.67 -6.24
CA THR A 47 -6.48 7.28 -6.66
C THR A 47 -6.21 7.11 -8.16
N GLU A 48 -6.63 8.06 -8.99
CA GLU A 48 -6.25 8.11 -10.42
C GLU A 48 -4.73 8.26 -10.59
N MET A 49 -4.09 9.15 -9.83
CA MET A 49 -2.64 9.31 -9.90
C MET A 49 -1.88 8.03 -9.48
N LYS A 50 -2.38 7.31 -8.47
CA LYS A 50 -1.87 5.98 -8.09
C LYS A 50 -1.99 5.00 -9.27
N TYR A 51 -3.16 4.93 -9.91
CA TYR A 51 -3.37 4.06 -11.07
C TYR A 51 -2.38 4.37 -12.20
N GLN A 52 -2.25 5.65 -12.58
CA GLN A 52 -1.30 6.09 -13.61
C GLN A 52 0.15 5.76 -13.24
N MET A 53 0.54 6.01 -11.98
CA MET A 53 1.88 5.67 -11.48
C MET A 53 2.14 4.18 -11.62
N LEU A 54 1.22 3.32 -11.17
CA LEU A 54 1.36 1.87 -11.29
C LEU A 54 1.47 1.45 -12.75
N LYS A 55 0.57 1.93 -13.61
CA LYS A 55 0.54 1.58 -15.05
C LYS A 55 1.83 1.96 -15.78
N GLN A 56 2.39 3.14 -15.49
CA GLN A 56 3.56 3.65 -16.19
C GLN A 56 4.88 3.11 -15.65
N THR A 57 4.94 2.79 -14.35
CA THR A 57 6.22 2.49 -13.68
C THR A 57 6.32 1.07 -13.12
N HIS A 58 5.25 0.27 -13.18
CA HIS A 58 5.33 -1.17 -12.90
C HIS A 58 6.00 -1.88 -14.07
N SER A 59 7.11 -2.57 -13.81
CA SER A 59 7.84 -3.33 -14.82
C SER A 59 8.33 -4.66 -14.25
N HIS A 60 8.70 -5.58 -15.13
CA HIS A 60 9.28 -6.86 -14.73
C HIS A 60 10.59 -6.69 -13.94
N THR A 61 11.42 -5.71 -14.32
CA THR A 61 12.71 -5.43 -13.67
C THR A 61 12.57 -4.66 -12.37
N SER A 62 11.45 -3.96 -12.16
CA SER A 62 11.18 -3.16 -10.97
C SER A 62 9.68 -3.17 -10.66
N PRO A 63 9.16 -4.30 -10.16
CA PRO A 63 7.75 -4.43 -9.88
C PRO A 63 7.35 -3.56 -8.68
N TRP A 64 6.13 -3.05 -8.71
CA TRP A 64 5.45 -2.57 -7.52
C TRP A 64 4.84 -3.73 -6.76
N VAL A 65 4.99 -3.71 -5.44
CA VAL A 65 4.25 -4.55 -4.50
C VAL A 65 3.22 -3.70 -3.80
N ILE A 66 2.00 -4.21 -3.66
CA ILE A 66 0.94 -3.59 -2.87
C ILE A 66 0.81 -4.31 -1.55
N ILE A 67 0.68 -3.55 -0.46
CA ILE A 67 0.42 -4.05 0.89
C ILE A 67 -0.85 -3.39 1.42
N ARG A 68 -1.92 -4.17 1.66
CA ARG A 68 -3.11 -3.68 2.35
C ARG A 68 -2.76 -3.35 3.79
N SER A 69 -2.93 -2.08 4.14
CA SER A 69 -2.39 -1.50 5.35
C SER A 69 -3.45 -1.11 6.36
N ASN A 70 -4.68 -1.59 6.20
CA ASN A 70 -5.80 -1.33 7.12
C ASN A 70 -5.46 -1.78 8.55
N GLU A 71 -4.84 -2.95 8.68
CA GLU A 71 -4.26 -3.47 9.93
C GLU A 71 -2.73 -3.27 9.95
N LYS A 72 -2.24 -2.30 10.74
CA LYS A 72 -0.82 -1.92 10.75
C LYS A 72 0.12 -3.08 11.07
N HIS A 73 -0.24 -3.90 12.06
CA HIS A 73 0.61 -5.00 12.50
C HIS A 73 0.84 -6.02 11.37
N ARG A 74 -0.25 -6.50 10.73
CA ARG A 74 -0.15 -7.46 9.63
C ARG A 74 0.56 -6.85 8.42
N ALA A 75 0.32 -5.57 8.12
CA ALA A 75 1.01 -4.86 7.05
C ALA A 75 2.52 -4.75 7.27
N HIS A 76 2.95 -4.43 8.50
CA HIS A 76 4.37 -4.34 8.83
C HIS A 76 5.08 -5.70 8.71
N VAL A 77 4.47 -6.77 9.25
CA VAL A 77 5.03 -8.12 9.16
C VAL A 77 5.17 -8.55 7.69
N ASN A 78 4.14 -8.32 6.88
CA ASN A 78 4.20 -8.66 5.45
C ASN A 78 5.20 -7.81 4.66
N ALA A 79 5.37 -6.53 5.02
CA ALA A 79 6.38 -5.68 4.41
C ALA A 79 7.80 -6.18 4.70
N VAL A 80 8.07 -6.59 5.94
CA VAL A 80 9.36 -7.18 6.33
C VAL A 80 9.58 -8.51 5.61
N LYS A 81 8.59 -9.42 5.63
CA LYS A 81 8.67 -10.70 4.89
C LYS A 81 8.96 -10.47 3.40
N SER A 82 8.27 -9.51 2.79
CA SER A 82 8.45 -9.08 1.40
C SER A 82 9.89 -8.66 1.09
N ILE A 83 10.51 -7.85 1.96
CA ILE A 83 11.91 -7.43 1.82
C ILE A 83 12.86 -8.62 2.00
N LEU A 84 12.68 -9.42 3.06
CA LEU A 84 13.54 -10.58 3.36
C LEU A 84 13.47 -11.67 2.29
N ASN A 85 12.34 -11.79 1.58
CA ASN A 85 12.20 -12.70 0.44
C ASN A 85 12.91 -12.20 -0.81
N LYS A 86 13.17 -10.88 -0.92
CA LYS A 86 13.80 -10.30 -2.10
C LYS A 86 15.32 -10.29 -2.03
N VAL A 87 15.89 -10.38 -0.83
CA VAL A 87 17.32 -10.34 -0.59
C VAL A 87 17.81 -11.72 -0.18
N ASP A 88 18.85 -12.19 -0.84
CA ASP A 88 19.61 -13.35 -0.37
C ASP A 88 20.67 -12.87 0.63
N TYR A 89 20.63 -13.40 1.85
CA TYR A 89 21.49 -12.97 2.95
C TYR A 89 21.92 -14.16 3.81
N GLU A 90 23.16 -14.09 4.30
CA GLU A 90 23.71 -15.13 5.18
C GLU A 90 23.01 -15.16 6.55
N GLY A 91 22.89 -16.34 7.15
CA GLY A 91 22.28 -16.50 8.47
C GLY A 91 20.74 -16.46 8.48
N ARG A 92 20.11 -16.62 7.31
CA ARG A 92 18.66 -16.75 7.20
C ARG A 92 18.14 -17.93 8.02
N ASN A 93 17.28 -17.67 9.00
CA ASN A 93 16.70 -18.70 9.84
C ASN A 93 15.56 -19.43 9.12
N MET A 94 15.83 -20.63 8.62
CA MET A 94 14.86 -21.45 7.87
C MET A 94 13.70 -21.99 8.71
N THR A 95 13.71 -21.85 10.04
CA THR A 95 12.59 -22.27 10.91
C THR A 95 11.47 -21.23 10.98
N LEU A 96 11.70 -20.00 10.53
CA LEU A 96 10.70 -18.93 10.54
C LEU A 96 9.84 -18.99 9.29
N ASP A 97 8.56 -18.63 9.45
CA ASP A 97 7.65 -18.48 8.32
C ASP A 97 7.88 -17.15 7.59
N TYR A 98 8.33 -17.23 6.34
CA TYR A 98 8.49 -16.08 5.45
C TYR A 98 7.37 -15.94 4.41
N THR A 99 6.34 -16.80 4.48
CA THR A 99 5.21 -16.76 3.55
C THR A 99 4.45 -15.46 3.73
N VAL A 100 4.28 -14.72 2.64
CA VAL A 100 3.47 -13.50 2.63
C VAL A 100 1.99 -13.88 2.53
N ASP A 101 1.17 -13.12 3.24
CA ASP A 101 -0.28 -13.28 3.26
C ASP A 101 -0.89 -12.68 1.98
N SER A 102 -1.51 -13.50 1.15
CA SER A 102 -2.05 -13.08 -0.16
C SER A 102 -3.20 -12.07 -0.06
N ASP A 103 -3.90 -12.02 1.07
CA ASP A 103 -4.98 -11.04 1.28
C ASP A 103 -4.43 -9.63 1.54
N ILE A 104 -3.15 -9.55 1.93
CA ILE A 104 -2.46 -8.32 2.27
C ILE A 104 -1.44 -7.94 1.21
N TYR A 105 -0.67 -8.91 0.73
CA TYR A 105 0.43 -8.73 -0.20
C TYR A 105 0.03 -9.22 -1.59
N TYR A 106 0.17 -8.37 -2.59
CA TYR A 106 -0.03 -8.76 -3.99
C TYR A 106 0.73 -7.85 -4.95
N SER A 107 0.84 -8.29 -6.21
CA SER A 107 1.58 -7.57 -7.25
C SER A 107 0.84 -6.31 -7.69
N GLY A 108 1.58 -5.27 -8.06
CA GLY A 108 1.02 -4.08 -8.70
C GLY A 108 0.28 -4.40 -10.01
N ALA A 109 0.64 -5.48 -10.72
CA ALA A 109 -0.12 -5.93 -11.89
C ALA A 109 -1.54 -6.35 -11.53
N HIS A 110 -1.70 -7.06 -10.40
CA HIS A 110 -3.01 -7.46 -9.90
C HIS A 110 -3.82 -6.23 -9.44
N GLU A 111 -3.17 -5.25 -8.81
CA GLU A 111 -3.85 -3.99 -8.47
C GLU A 111 -4.35 -3.23 -9.68
N ILE A 112 -3.55 -3.14 -10.75
CA ILE A 112 -3.96 -2.50 -12.01
C ILE A 112 -5.21 -3.19 -12.56
N GLU A 113 -5.21 -4.52 -12.60
CA GLU A 113 -6.36 -5.32 -13.05
C GLU A 113 -7.61 -5.06 -12.19
N LEU A 114 -7.48 -5.04 -10.86
CA LEU A 114 -8.58 -4.72 -9.95
C LEU A 114 -9.14 -3.31 -10.21
N MET A 115 -8.26 -2.32 -10.39
CA MET A 115 -8.64 -0.94 -10.67
C MET A 115 -9.33 -0.80 -12.04
N GLU A 116 -8.84 -1.49 -13.08
CA GLU A 116 -9.47 -1.50 -14.40
C GLU A 116 -10.86 -2.16 -14.37
N ASN A 117 -11.03 -3.21 -13.58
CA ASN A 117 -12.34 -3.86 -13.38
C ASN A 117 -13.32 -2.92 -12.66
N GLN A 118 -12.88 -2.21 -11.61
CA GLN A 118 -13.70 -1.20 -10.93
C GLN A 118 -14.19 -0.11 -11.88
N LEU A 119 -13.31 0.41 -12.75
CA LEU A 119 -13.69 1.40 -13.76
C LEU A 119 -14.73 0.85 -14.74
N ARG A 120 -14.57 -0.41 -15.19
CA ARG A 120 -15.48 -1.05 -16.14
C ARG A 120 -16.87 -1.26 -15.55
N GLU A 121 -16.94 -1.72 -14.32
CA GLU A 121 -18.21 -2.10 -13.67
C GLU A 121 -18.94 -0.91 -13.06
N MET A 122 -18.21 0.05 -12.48
CA MET A 122 -18.77 1.08 -11.61
C MET A 122 -18.47 2.51 -12.09
N GLY A 123 -17.66 2.67 -13.15
CA GLY A 123 -17.31 3.97 -13.74
C GLY A 123 -16.38 4.83 -12.90
N LYS A 124 -15.89 4.30 -11.75
CA LYS A 124 -14.98 4.99 -10.83
C LYS A 124 -14.17 3.99 -9.99
N PHE A 125 -13.04 4.44 -9.44
CA PHE A 125 -12.28 3.66 -8.47
C PHE A 125 -12.95 3.66 -7.10
N ILE A 126 -12.81 2.55 -6.38
CA ILE A 126 -13.41 2.33 -5.05
C ILE A 126 -12.35 1.92 -4.01
N VAL A 127 -11.09 1.79 -4.46
CA VAL A 127 -9.97 1.35 -3.61
C VAL A 127 -9.85 2.15 -2.32
#